data_AF-A0A4P7L2N1-F1
#
_entry.id   AF-A0A4P7L2N1-F1
#
_cell.length_a   1.000
_cell.length_b   1.000
_cell.length_c   1.000
_cell.angle_alpha   90.00
_cell.angle_beta   90.00
_cell.angle_gamma   90.00
#
_symmetry.space_group_name_H-M   'P 1'
#
loop_
_entity.id
_entity.type
_entity.pdbx_description
1 polymer ?
#
loop_
_entity_poly.entity_id
_entity_poly.type
_entity_poly.pdbx_seq_one_letter_code
_entity_poly.pdbx_strand_id
1 'polypeptide(L)' 'MAKCNCKVKPLTVTEATVKSRRYTVGYLPNRRKPNPSPQMIISGKWLSELGFHIGSHFTINRQAGELVIRLVKNH' A
#
# COMPACT_ATOMS: atom_id res chain seq x y z
N MET A 1 -27.68 36.53 -37.24
CA MET A 1 -27.07 35.21 -37.48
C MET A 1 -25.58 35.31 -37.19
N ALA A 2 -25.11 34.76 -36.06
CA ALA A 2 -23.69 34.79 -35.72
C ALA A 2 -22.97 33.64 -36.45
N LYS A 3 -21.96 33.97 -37.26
CA LYS A 3 -21.07 32.98 -37.88
C LYS A 3 -20.13 32.41 -36.82
N CYS A 4 -20.19 31.10 -36.59
CA CYS A 4 -19.22 30.38 -35.79
C CYS A 4 -17.93 30.18 -36.62
N ASN A 5 -16.87 30.89 -36.25
CA ASN A 5 -15.58 30.83 -36.93
C ASN A 5 -14.72 29.73 -36.29
N CYS A 6 -15.09 28.47 -36.49
CA CYS A 6 -14.29 27.35 -35.99
C CYS A 6 -13.01 27.21 -36.82
N LYS A 7 -11.93 27.83 -36.37
CA LYS A 7 -10.58 27.59 -36.91
C LYS A 7 -10.08 26.25 -36.38
N VAL A 8 -10.33 25.17 -37.12
CA VAL A 8 -9.73 23.86 -36.84
C VAL A 8 -8.28 23.91 -37.31
N LYS A 9 -7.32 23.84 -36.37
CA LYS A 9 -5.89 23.64 -36.69
C LYS A 9 -5.70 22.17 -37.07
N PRO A 10 -5.01 21.84 -38.17
CA PRO A 10 -4.65 20.45 -38.46
C PRO A 10 -3.69 19.93 -37.38
N LEU A 11 -4.00 18.77 -36.81
CA LEU A 11 -3.10 18.04 -35.94
C LEU A 11 -1.95 17.49 -36.79
N THR A 12 -0.81 18.16 -36.76
CA THR A 12 0.46 17.56 -37.18
C THR A 12 0.68 16.33 -36.33
N VAL A 13 0.69 15.15 -36.96
CA VAL A 13 1.10 13.90 -36.33
C VAL A 13 2.59 14.04 -36.00
N THR A 14 2.88 14.57 -34.81
CA THR A 14 4.20 14.44 -34.21
C THR A 14 4.32 12.99 -33.78
N GLU A 15 5.21 12.23 -34.44
CA GLU A 15 5.65 10.93 -33.97
C GLU A 15 6.11 11.09 -32.51
N ALA A 16 5.25 10.66 -31.58
CA ALA A 16 5.52 10.73 -30.16
C ALA A 16 6.58 9.68 -29.85
N THR A 17 7.85 10.07 -29.95
CA THR A 17 8.97 9.29 -29.45
C THR A 17 8.67 8.88 -28.02
N VAL A 18 8.45 7.58 -27.80
CA VAL A 18 8.14 7.03 -26.47
C VAL A 18 9.38 7.18 -25.61
N LYS A 19 9.43 8.25 -24.81
CA LYS A 19 10.52 8.49 -23.86
C LYS A 19 10.42 7.46 -22.73
N SER A 20 11.35 6.51 -22.69
CA SER A 20 11.49 5.58 -21.58
C SER A 20 11.80 6.34 -20.29
N ARG A 21 10.85 6.40 -19.37
CA ARG A 21 11.02 7.01 -18.04
C ARG A 21 11.58 5.95 -17.10
N ARG A 22 12.82 6.14 -16.63
CA ARG A 22 13.39 5.31 -15.58
C ARG A 22 12.86 5.81 -14.23
N TYR A 23 12.03 5.00 -13.57
CA TYR A 23 11.60 5.26 -12.21
C TYR A 23 12.54 4.54 -11.26
N THR A 24 13.31 5.30 -10.48
CA THR A 24 14.06 4.75 -9.35
C THR A 24 13.10 4.57 -8.19
N VAL A 25 12.76 3.33 -7.85
CA VAL A 25 11.96 3.03 -6.66
C VAL A 25 12.90 2.97 -5.46
N GLY A 26 12.90 4.02 -4.65
CA GLY A 26 13.60 4.02 -3.37
C GLY A 26 12.72 3.43 -2.27
N TYR A 27 13.20 2.38 -1.60
CA TYR A 27 12.54 1.90 -0.38
C TYR A 27 12.76 2.91 0.75
N LEU A 28 11.67 3.44 1.32
CA LEU A 28 11.71 4.32 2.50
C LEU A 28 11.23 3.52 3.72
N PRO A 29 12.14 2.87 4.47
CA PRO A 29 11.75 2.18 5.70
C PRO A 29 11.10 3.18 6.67
N ASN A 30 10.06 2.73 7.37
CA ASN A 30 9.38 3.48 8.43
C ASN A 30 8.93 4.90 8.02
N ARG A 31 8.63 5.12 6.73
CA ARG A 31 8.18 6.41 6.17
C ARG A 31 9.12 7.59 6.51
N ARG A 32 10.45 7.36 6.56
CA ARG A 32 11.45 8.37 6.99
C ARG A 32 11.27 8.89 8.43
N LYS A 33 10.50 8.22 9.29
CA LYS A 33 10.47 8.58 10.70
C LYS A 33 11.79 8.13 11.35
N PRO A 34 12.61 9.07 11.87
CA PRO A 34 13.90 8.73 12.45
C PRO A 34 13.77 7.88 13.72
N ASN A 35 12.62 7.95 14.40
CA ASN A 35 12.31 7.10 15.55
C ASN A 35 10.86 6.59 15.45
N PRO A 36 10.62 5.47 14.74
CA PRO A 36 9.30 4.86 14.74
C PRO A 36 8.96 4.37 16.15
N SER A 37 7.69 4.45 16.52
CA SER A 37 7.20 3.75 17.72
C SER A 37 7.57 2.26 17.61
N PRO A 38 7.86 1.58 18.74
CA PRO A 38 8.10 0.14 18.71
C PRO A 38 6.92 -0.58 18.06
N GLN A 39 7.22 -1.38 17.04
CA GLN A 39 6.23 -2.17 16.29
C GLN A 39 6.66 -3.64 16.33
N MET A 40 5.69 -4.51 16.54
CA MET A 40 5.87 -5.95 16.33
C MET A 40 5.15 -6.30 15.03
N ILE A 41 5.92 -6.72 14.02
CA ILE A 41 5.38 -7.17 12.74
C ILE A 41 5.62 -8.68 12.67
N ILE A 42 4.53 -9.44 12.65
CA ILE A 42 4.55 -10.89 12.43
C ILE A 42 3.99 -11.11 11.03
N SER A 43 4.74 -11.77 10.17
CA SER A 43 4.36 -12.04 8.78
C SER A 43 4.69 -13.48 8.41
N GLY A 44 3.93 -14.04 7.47
CA GLY A 44 4.13 -15.39 6.96
C GLY A 44 2.85 -16.09 6.58
N LYS A 45 2.95 -17.08 5.71
CA LYS A 45 1.81 -17.91 5.27
C LYS A 45 1.23 -18.73 6.42
N TRP A 46 2.07 -19.17 7.36
CA TRP A 46 1.68 -19.94 8.55
C TRP A 46 0.65 -19.23 9.44
N LEU A 47 0.57 -17.89 9.39
CA LEU A 47 -0.46 -17.14 10.12
C LEU A 47 -1.87 -17.52 9.67
N SER A 48 -2.06 -17.70 8.36
CA SER A 48 -3.35 -18.15 7.81
C SER A 48 -3.66 -19.60 8.19
N GLU A 49 -2.66 -20.46 8.29
CA GLU A 49 -2.82 -21.86 8.74
C GLU A 49 -3.25 -21.94 10.21
N LEU A 50 -2.81 -20.97 11.03
CA LEU A 50 -3.27 -20.81 12.41
C LEU A 50 -4.63 -20.10 12.54
N GLY A 51 -5.27 -19.74 11.42
CA GLY A 51 -6.59 -19.08 11.40
C GLY A 51 -6.55 -17.56 11.53
N PHE A 52 -5.37 -16.93 11.49
CA PHE A 52 -5.26 -15.46 11.44
C PHE A 52 -5.51 -14.98 10.01
N HIS A 53 -6.78 -14.76 9.70
CA HIS A 53 -7.20 -14.18 8.42
C HIS A 53 -7.42 -12.66 8.52
N ILE A 54 -7.36 -11.98 7.38
CA ILE A 54 -7.69 -10.54 7.30
C ILE A 54 -9.13 -10.35 7.80
N GLY A 55 -9.34 -9.38 8.70
CA GLY A 55 -10.64 -9.13 9.33
C GLY A 55 -10.92 -9.97 10.58
N SER A 56 -10.03 -10.89 10.96
CA SER A 56 -10.18 -11.63 12.23
C SER A 56 -9.89 -10.71 13.42
N HIS A 57 -10.69 -10.86 14.48
CA HIS A 57 -10.41 -10.22 15.76
C HIS A 57 -9.45 -11.08 16.58
N PHE A 58 -8.46 -10.46 17.20
CA PHE A 58 -7.50 -11.12 18.07
C PHE A 58 -7.19 -10.26 19.30
N THR A 59 -6.80 -10.91 20.37
CA THR A 59 -6.34 -10.27 21.61
C THR A 59 -4.84 -10.46 21.79
N ILE A 60 -4.18 -9.42 22.27
CA ILE A 60 -2.78 -9.47 22.67
C ILE A 60 -2.73 -9.28 24.18
N ASN A 61 -2.28 -10.30 24.91
CA ASN A 61 -2.13 -10.27 26.36
C ASN A 61 -0.65 -10.34 26.73
N ARG A 62 -0.23 -9.48 27.66
CA ARG A 62 1.12 -9.48 28.22
C ARG A 62 1.15 -10.27 29.52
N GLN A 63 2.08 -11.19 29.64
CA GLN A 63 2.40 -11.92 30.86
C GLN A 63 3.87 -11.66 31.24
N ALA A 64 4.33 -12.20 32.37
CA ALA A 64 5.71 -12.03 32.82
C ALA A 64 6.66 -12.75 31.84
N GLY A 65 7.32 -11.98 30.97
CA GLY A 65 8.26 -12.50 29.96
C GLY A 65 7.60 -12.99 28.66
N GLU A 66 6.28 -12.96 28.56
CA GLU A 66 5.56 -13.53 27.41
C GLU A 66 4.52 -12.56 26.82
N LEU A 67 4.34 -12.66 25.50
CA LEU A 67 3.26 -12.00 24.77
C LEU A 67 2.42 -13.06 24.08
N VAL A 68 1.16 -13.18 24.49
CA VAL A 68 0.26 -14.22 24.00
C VAL A 68 -0.76 -13.59 23.06
N ILE A 69 -0.73 -14.01 21.80
CA ILE A 69 -1.67 -13.60 20.76
C ILE A 69 -2.70 -14.71 20.57
N ARG A 70 -3.98 -14.39 20.71
CA ARG A 70 -5.08 -15.37 20.58
C ARG A 70 -6.16 -14.84 19.65
N LEU A 71 -6.72 -15.74 18.84
CA LEU A 71 -7.94 -15.46 18.08
C LEU A 71 -9.13 -15.31 19.03
N VAL A 72 -9.96 -14.29 18.78
CA VAL A 72 -11.23 -14.14 19.47
C VAL A 72 -12.25 -15.01 18.75
N LYS A 73 -12.90 -15.92 19.48
CA LYS A 73 -14.09 -16.59 18.97
C LYS A 73 -15.23 -15.59 18.99
N ASN A 74 -15.68 -15.16 17.82
CA ASN A 74 -16.96 -14.48 17.70
C ASN A 74 -18.06 -15.54 17.88
N HIS A 75 -18.90 -15.35 18.89
CA HIS A 75 -20.10 -16.15 19.14
C HIS A 75 -21.22 -15.76 18.18
#